data_AF-A0A529K8M9-F1
#
_entry.id   AF-A0A529K8M9-F1
#
_cell.length_a   1.000
_cell.length_b   1.000
_cell.length_c   1.000
_cell.angle_alpha   90.00
_cell.angle_beta   90.00
_cell.angle_gamma   90.00
#
_symmetry.space_group_name_H-M   'P 1'
#
loop_
_entity.id
_entity.type
_entity.pdbx_description
1 polymer ?
#
loop_
_entity_poly.entity_id
_entity_poly.type
_entity_poly.pdbx_seq_one_letter_code
_entity_poly.pdbx_strand_id
1 'polypeptide(L)'
;KAPTLVEAAGPHAKQVWRNGAGEALIEINMIAGMGHGTPLGNGLGAPGPYMIDVGIASTREIVQFWGIAATEESASRKSRPQVPASQRPLPQSPAPAMENALHQFPRHTESGQPGVKKIIEDALRAAGLML
;
A
#
# COMPACT_ATOMS: atom_id res chain seq x y z
N LYS A 1 29.19 -2.37 -2.49
CA LYS A 1 29.36 -2.56 -1.03
C LYS A 1 28.71 -3.88 -0.64
N ALA A 2 29.41 -4.78 0.07
CA ALA A 2 28.82 -6.00 0.61
C ALA A 2 27.95 -5.69 1.85
N PRO A 3 26.92 -6.50 2.14
CA PRO A 3 26.13 -6.37 3.36
C PRO A 3 26.99 -6.64 4.60
N THR A 4 26.63 -5.99 5.71
CA THR A 4 27.27 -6.19 7.02
C THR A 4 26.69 -7.39 7.76
N LEU A 5 25.44 -7.75 7.45
CA LEU A 5 24.74 -8.91 8.00
C LEU A 5 23.95 -9.60 6.89
N VAL A 6 24.00 -10.93 6.88
CA VAL A 6 23.20 -11.79 6.00
C VAL A 6 22.56 -12.87 6.86
N GLU A 7 21.25 -12.99 6.78
CA GLU A 7 20.44 -14.01 7.45
C GLU A 7 19.65 -14.79 6.40
N ALA A 8 19.48 -16.09 6.57
CA ALA A 8 18.69 -16.92 5.68
C ALA A 8 17.92 -17.97 6.49
N ALA A 9 16.62 -18.05 6.26
CA ALA A 9 15.71 -19.00 6.88
C ALA A 9 14.75 -19.55 5.81
N GLY A 10 15.00 -20.79 5.38
CA GLY A 10 14.22 -21.42 4.31
C GLY A 10 14.23 -20.57 3.03
N PRO A 11 13.06 -20.18 2.48
CA PRO A 11 12.98 -19.36 1.27
C PRO A 11 13.24 -17.87 1.50
N HIS A 12 13.37 -17.40 2.74
CA HIS A 12 13.60 -15.99 3.06
C HIS A 12 15.07 -15.72 3.34
N ALA A 13 15.61 -14.68 2.70
CA ALA A 13 16.93 -14.14 2.99
C ALA A 13 16.83 -12.65 3.30
N LYS A 14 17.58 -12.20 4.30
CA LYS A 14 17.64 -10.81 4.75
C LYS A 14 19.08 -10.32 4.70
N GLN A 15 19.32 -9.18 4.08
CA GLN A 15 20.63 -8.55 4.00
C GLN A 15 20.56 -7.13 4.56
N VAL A 16 21.52 -6.75 5.38
CA VAL A 16 21.55 -5.44 6.04
C VAL A 16 22.91 -4.79 5.85
N TRP A 17 22.90 -3.50 5.51
CA TRP A 17 24.09 -2.65 5.47
C TRP A 17 24.02 -1.66 6.63
N ARG A 18 25.05 -1.67 7.47
CA ARG A 18 25.17 -0.77 8.62
C ARG A 18 26.19 0.35 8.35
N ASN A 19 26.02 1.49 9.02
CA ASN A 19 27.01 2.56 9.05
C ASN A 19 28.16 2.25 10.04
N GLY A 20 29.10 3.18 10.19
CA GLY A 20 30.24 3.01 11.11
C GLY A 20 29.84 2.99 12.60
N ALA A 21 28.66 3.50 12.95
CA ALA A 21 28.09 3.43 14.30
C ALA A 21 27.27 2.14 14.54
N GLY A 22 27.15 1.27 13.52
CA GLY A 22 26.37 0.04 13.61
C GLY A 22 24.87 0.20 13.34
N GLU A 23 24.40 1.38 12.93
CA GLU A 23 23.00 1.60 12.59
C GLU A 23 22.68 1.02 11.21
N ALA A 24 21.56 0.30 11.10
CA ALA A 24 21.11 -0.25 9.83
C ALA A 24 20.58 0.87 8.92
N LEU A 25 21.17 1.03 7.74
CA LEU A 25 20.78 2.06 6.77
C LEU A 25 20.00 1.48 5.59
N ILE A 26 20.28 0.23 5.23
CA ILE A 26 19.62 -0.47 4.12
C ILE A 26 19.30 -1.88 4.59
N GLU A 27 18.09 -2.33 4.28
CA GLU A 27 17.63 -3.70 4.45
C GLU A 27 17.04 -4.21 3.12
N ILE A 28 17.39 -5.44 2.76
CA ILE A 28 16.79 -6.16 1.64
C ILE A 28 16.21 -7.46 2.17
N ASN A 29 14.92 -7.68 1.92
CA ASN A 29 14.23 -8.95 2.16
C ASN A 29 13.96 -9.63 0.81
N MET A 30 14.49 -10.84 0.63
CA MET A 30 14.33 -11.65 -0.58
C MET A 30 13.54 -12.90 -0.25
N ILE A 31 12.53 -13.21 -1.06
CA ILE A 31 11.69 -14.41 -0.90
C ILE A 31 11.82 -15.23 -2.17
N ALA A 32 12.56 -16.34 -2.08
CA ALA A 32 12.86 -17.20 -3.21
C ALA A 32 11.59 -17.83 -3.77
N GLY A 33 11.45 -17.80 -5.10
CA GLY A 33 10.31 -18.39 -5.81
C GLY A 33 9.00 -17.60 -5.74
N MET A 34 8.98 -16.42 -5.10
CA MET A 34 7.79 -15.59 -5.04
C MET A 34 7.51 -14.91 -6.39
N GLY A 35 6.26 -14.96 -6.86
CA GLY A 35 5.79 -14.18 -8.00
C GLY A 35 5.66 -12.68 -7.69
N HIS A 36 5.24 -11.89 -8.67
CA HIS A 36 5.00 -10.46 -8.43
C HIS A 36 3.79 -10.26 -7.51
N GLY A 37 4.02 -9.61 -6.36
CA GLY A 37 2.98 -9.36 -5.38
C GLY A 37 3.53 -8.84 -4.06
N THR A 38 2.62 -8.56 -3.13
CA THR A 38 2.94 -8.13 -1.77
C THR A 38 2.91 -9.34 -0.84
N PRO A 39 4.01 -9.63 -0.12
CA PRO A 39 4.04 -10.75 0.79
C PRO A 39 3.19 -10.45 2.04
N LEU A 40 2.32 -11.40 2.35
CA LEU A 40 1.55 -11.49 3.58
C LEU A 40 2.11 -12.59 4.48
N GLY A 41 1.76 -12.53 5.76
CA GLY A 41 2.12 -13.57 6.71
C GLY A 41 1.67 -13.24 8.12
N ASN A 42 1.77 -14.23 9.01
CA ASN A 42 1.43 -14.08 10.43
C ASN A 42 0.01 -13.53 10.67
N GLY A 43 -0.93 -13.83 9.76
CA GLY A 43 -2.31 -13.32 9.82
C GLY A 43 -2.46 -11.81 9.55
N LEU A 44 -1.42 -11.14 9.07
CA LEU A 44 -1.43 -9.72 8.72
C LEU A 44 -1.69 -9.52 7.22
N GLY A 45 -2.61 -8.60 6.93
CA GLY A 45 -3.10 -8.31 5.58
C GLY A 45 -4.39 -9.05 5.24
N ALA A 46 -4.86 -8.85 4.01
CA ALA A 46 -6.06 -9.48 3.48
C ALA A 46 -5.77 -10.08 2.09
N PRO A 47 -6.29 -11.28 1.78
CA PRO A 47 -6.10 -11.89 0.46
C PRO A 47 -6.61 -10.99 -0.67
N GLY A 48 -5.91 -11.02 -1.80
CA GLY A 48 -6.24 -10.29 -3.03
C GLY A 48 -5.41 -10.78 -4.20
N PRO A 49 -5.68 -10.32 -5.45
CA PRO A 49 -5.06 -10.87 -6.66
C PRO A 49 -3.52 -10.89 -6.67
N TYR A 50 -2.88 -9.99 -5.92
CA TYR A 50 -1.42 -9.87 -5.81
C TYR A 50 -0.94 -9.90 -4.36
N MET A 51 -1.75 -10.40 -3.43
CA MET A 51 -1.37 -10.52 -2.01
C MET A 51 -1.09 -11.99 -1.72
N ILE A 52 0.18 -12.32 -1.58
CA ILE A 52 0.66 -13.71 -1.56
C ILE A 52 1.08 -14.03 -0.13
N ASP A 53 0.40 -14.99 0.51
CA ASP A 53 0.81 -15.46 1.83
C ASP A 53 2.06 -16.34 1.69
N VAL A 54 3.16 -15.82 2.18
CA VAL A 54 4.48 -16.47 2.19
C VAL A 54 5.05 -16.55 3.60
N GLY A 55 4.21 -16.35 4.62
CA GLY A 55 4.61 -16.36 6.03
C GLY A 55 5.32 -15.09 6.51
N ILE A 56 5.49 -14.07 5.67
CA ILE A 56 6.17 -12.81 6.00
C ILE A 56 5.31 -11.62 5.58
N ALA A 57 5.02 -10.71 6.51
CA ALA A 57 4.25 -9.51 6.22
C ALA A 57 5.17 -8.34 5.88
N SER A 58 5.18 -7.89 4.62
CA SER A 58 6.05 -6.78 4.14
C SER A 58 5.94 -5.52 5.00
N THR A 59 4.72 -5.07 5.30
CA THR A 59 4.50 -3.86 6.10
C THR A 59 5.10 -4.00 7.49
N ARG A 60 5.00 -5.18 8.11
CA ARG A 60 5.59 -5.41 9.44
C ARG A 60 7.11 -5.34 9.40
N GLU A 61 7.74 -5.98 8.40
CA GLU A 61 9.20 -5.91 8.23
C GLU A 61 9.67 -4.46 8.04
N ILE A 62 9.00 -3.68 7.18
CA ILE A 62 9.33 -2.27 6.93
C ILE A 62 9.20 -1.44 8.21
N VAL A 63 8.07 -1.58 8.91
CA VAL A 63 7.80 -0.84 10.15
C VAL A 63 8.80 -1.20 11.25
N GLN A 64 9.21 -2.47 11.34
CA GLN A 64 10.23 -2.91 12.29
C GLN A 64 11.61 -2.35 11.95
N PHE A 65 12.00 -2.36 10.67
CA PHE A 65 13.27 -1.79 10.21
C PHE A 65 13.41 -0.30 10.57
N TRP A 66 12.34 0.48 10.36
CA TRP A 66 12.33 1.91 10.68
C TRP A 66 12.10 2.22 12.17
N GLY A 67 11.91 1.21 13.02
CA GLY A 67 11.59 1.41 14.44
C GLY A 67 10.22 2.08 14.67
N ILE A 68 9.30 2.00 13.69
CA ILE A 68 7.95 2.57 13.76
C ILE A 68 6.99 1.64 14.52
N ALA A 69 7.35 0.36 14.69
CA ALA A 69 6.54 -0.60 15.44
C ALA A 69 6.37 -0.10 16.88
N ALA A 70 5.19 0.46 17.19
CA ALA A 70 4.87 0.90 18.54
C ALA A 70 4.97 -0.30 19.48
N THR A 71 5.67 -0.14 20.61
CA THR A 71 5.65 -1.11 21.69
C THR A 71 4.19 -1.35 22.09
N GLU A 72 3.74 -2.58 21.92
CA GLU A 72 2.36 -3.06 22.05
C GLU A 72 1.82 -2.90 23.49
N GLU A 73 1.61 -1.69 23.99
CA GLU A 73 0.85 -1.47 25.23
C GLU A 73 -0.49 -0.78 24.99
N SER A 74 -0.77 -0.23 23.80
CA SER A 74 -2.02 0.53 23.60
C SER A 74 -2.65 0.53 22.21
N ALA A 75 -2.16 -0.28 21.24
CA ALA A 75 -2.83 -0.39 19.94
C ALA A 75 -4.04 -1.33 20.02
N SER A 76 -5.11 -0.78 20.60
CA SER A 76 -6.45 -1.34 20.68
C SER A 76 -6.87 -2.05 19.39
N ARG A 77 -7.53 -3.20 19.57
CA ARG A 77 -8.13 -4.12 18.60
C ARG A 77 -9.20 -3.51 17.68
N LYS A 78 -8.94 -2.37 17.05
CA LYS A 78 -9.93 -1.60 16.28
C LYS A 78 -9.38 -1.12 14.94
N SER A 79 -9.07 -2.06 14.07
CA SER A 79 -9.45 -1.94 12.65
C SER A 79 -9.06 -3.25 11.96
N ARG A 80 -9.92 -4.25 12.06
CA ARG A 80 -10.03 -5.20 10.94
C ARG A 80 -10.93 -4.46 9.94
N PRO A 81 -10.44 -4.05 8.77
CA PRO A 81 -11.33 -3.64 7.70
C PRO A 81 -12.19 -4.87 7.39
N GLN A 82 -13.46 -4.83 7.78
CA GLN A 82 -14.42 -5.73 7.19
C GLN A 82 -14.55 -5.29 5.73
N VAL A 83 -13.78 -5.90 4.84
CA VAL A 83 -14.10 -5.88 3.42
C VAL A 83 -15.47 -6.55 3.32
N PRO A 84 -16.53 -5.83 2.92
CA PRO A 84 -17.78 -6.49 2.58
C PRO A 84 -17.44 -7.49 1.48
N ALA A 85 -17.86 -8.73 1.65
CA ALA A 85 -17.84 -9.72 0.57
C ALA A 85 -18.88 -9.34 -0.49
N SER A 86 -18.75 -8.16 -1.09
CA SER A 86 -19.39 -7.84 -2.35
C SER A 86 -18.47 -8.39 -3.42
N GLN A 87 -18.60 -9.69 -3.69
CA GLN A 87 -18.15 -10.27 -4.95
C GLN A 87 -18.88 -9.50 -6.06
N ARG A 88 -18.24 -8.46 -6.58
CA ARG A 88 -18.66 -7.90 -7.86
C ARG A 88 -18.30 -8.96 -8.90
N PRO A 89 -19.27 -9.55 -9.63
CA PRO A 89 -18.94 -10.43 -10.72
C PRO A 89 -18.02 -9.68 -11.68
N LEU A 90 -16.88 -10.28 -12.03
CA LEU A 90 -16.04 -9.78 -13.11
C LEU A 90 -16.91 -9.66 -14.36
N PRO A 91 -17.07 -8.47 -14.96
CA PRO A 91 -17.76 -8.38 -16.24
C PRO A 91 -16.93 -9.12 -17.27
N GLN A 92 -17.43 -10.27 -17.74
CA GLN A 92 -16.94 -10.91 -18.94
C GLN A 92 -17.22 -9.96 -20.10
N SER A 93 -16.15 -9.38 -20.65
CA SER A 93 -16.26 -8.46 -21.78
C SER A 93 -16.16 -9.26 -23.08
N PRO A 94 -17.18 -9.27 -23.95
CA PRO A 94 -16.97 -9.36 -25.37
C PRO A 94 -16.85 -7.93 -25.91
N ALA A 95 -15.67 -7.56 -26.39
CA ALA A 95 -15.53 -6.40 -27.27
C ALA A 95 -15.75 -6.87 -28.73
N PRO A 96 -16.12 -6.01 -29.70
CA PRO A 96 -16.47 -4.58 -29.60
C PRO A 96 -17.78 -4.19 -30.34
N ALA A 97 -18.34 -3.02 -30.02
CA ALA A 97 -18.99 -2.14 -31.00
C ALA A 97 -18.96 -0.70 -30.46
N MET A 98 -18.31 0.16 -31.24
CA MET A 98 -18.00 1.54 -30.93
C MET A 98 -19.12 2.44 -31.45
N GLU A 99 -20.09 2.85 -30.61
CA GLU A 99 -20.91 4.03 -30.91
C GLU A 99 -21.64 4.59 -29.67
N ASN A 100 -21.34 5.85 -29.33
CA ASN A 100 -22.13 6.81 -28.57
C ASN A 100 -22.69 6.41 -27.18
N ALA A 101 -21.90 6.68 -26.13
CA ALA A 101 -22.41 6.94 -24.79
C ALA A 101 -21.68 8.14 -24.13
N LEU A 102 -21.68 9.27 -24.82
CA LEU A 102 -21.64 10.56 -24.14
C LEU A 102 -22.99 10.73 -23.40
N HIS A 103 -22.95 11.19 -22.16
CA HIS A 103 -24.07 11.43 -21.22
C HIS A 103 -24.46 10.27 -20.31
N GLN A 104 -23.78 10.16 -19.16
CA GLN A 104 -24.42 10.16 -17.83
C GLN A 104 -23.37 9.88 -16.74
N PHE A 105 -22.71 10.93 -16.26
CA PHE A 105 -22.07 10.90 -14.95
C PHE A 105 -23.11 11.32 -13.90
N PRO A 106 -23.30 10.58 -12.80
CA PRO A 106 -24.21 10.98 -11.74
C PRO A 106 -23.74 12.30 -11.14
N ARG A 107 -24.61 13.30 -11.17
CA ARG A 107 -24.36 14.60 -10.53
C ARG A 107 -24.39 14.39 -9.02
N HIS A 108 -23.22 14.54 -8.39
CA HIS A 108 -23.14 14.64 -6.94
C HIS A 108 -23.90 15.89 -6.49
N THR A 109 -24.91 15.70 -5.65
CA THR A 109 -25.60 16.75 -4.92
C THR A 109 -24.61 17.40 -3.95
N GLU A 110 -24.29 18.66 -4.18
CA GLU A 110 -23.34 19.43 -3.36
C GLU A 110 -23.90 19.66 -1.96
N SER A 111 -23.35 18.95 -0.98
CA SER A 111 -23.26 19.43 0.40
C SER A 111 -22.39 20.68 0.42
N GLY A 112 -22.82 21.75 1.10
CA GLY A 112 -22.24 23.10 1.13
C GLY A 112 -20.81 23.26 1.66
N GLN A 113 -19.89 22.41 1.23
CA GLN A 113 -18.45 22.55 1.36
C GLN A 113 -17.92 23.11 0.03
N PRO A 114 -17.01 24.09 0.04
CA PRO A 114 -16.28 24.49 -1.16
C PRO A 114 -15.69 23.25 -1.83
N GLY A 115 -16.09 22.97 -3.08
CA GLY A 115 -15.56 21.83 -3.82
C GLY A 115 -14.03 21.90 -3.89
N VAL A 116 -13.36 20.74 -3.93
CA VAL A 116 -11.88 20.62 -3.95
C VAL A 116 -11.24 21.56 -4.96
N LYS A 117 -11.89 21.76 -6.12
CA LYS A 117 -11.47 22.73 -7.15
C LYS A 117 -11.30 24.15 -6.60
N LYS A 118 -12.25 24.65 -5.81
CA LYS A 118 -12.19 26.01 -5.23
C LYS A 118 -11.03 26.15 -4.24
N ILE A 119 -10.76 25.12 -3.44
CA ILE A 119 -9.61 25.12 -2.52
C ILE A 119 -8.30 25.22 -3.31
N ILE A 120 -8.19 24.48 -4.40
CA ILE A 120 -7.02 24.51 -5.28
C ILE A 120 -6.86 25.91 -5.91
N GLU A 121 -7.94 26.49 -6.45
CA GLU A 121 -7.92 27.82 -7.05
C GLU A 121 -7.59 28.93 -6.04
N ASP A 122 -8.15 28.88 -4.84
CA ASP A 122 -7.87 29.83 -3.77
C ASP A 122 -6.38 29.77 -3.35
N ALA A 123 -5.80 28.56 -3.25
CA ALA A 123 -4.39 28.37 -2.95
C ALA A 123 -3.47 28.88 -4.07
N LEU A 124 -3.80 28.60 -5.33
CA LEU A 124 -3.01 29.04 -6.48
C LEU A 124 -3.04 30.57 -6.65
N ARG A 125 -4.19 31.21 -6.39
CA ARG A 125 -4.31 32.67 -6.41
C ARG A 125 -3.54 33.32 -5.25
N ALA A 126 -3.60 32.77 -4.05
CA ALA A 126 -2.81 33.26 -2.92
C ALA A 126 -1.29 33.16 -3.18
N ALA A 127 -0.86 32.16 -3.95
CA ALA A 127 0.53 31.98 -4.36
C ALA A 127 0.94 32.82 -5.58
N GLY A 128 0.03 33.62 -6.18
CA GLY A 128 0.33 34.42 -7.37
C GLY A 128 0.54 33.60 -8.65
N LEU A 129 0.06 32.34 -8.68
CA LEU A 129 0.18 31.44 -9.83
C LEU A 129 -1.02 31.51 -10.78
N MET A 130 -2.05 32.27 -10.41
CA MET A 130 -3.19 32.61 -11.24
C MET A 130 -3.38 34.13 -11.23
N LEU A 131 -3.39 34.73 -12.42
CA LEU A 131 -3.71 36.15 -12.65
C LEU A 131 -5.22 36.37 -12.66
#